data_AF-A0A7L4GQI3-F1
#
_entry.id   AF-A0A7L4GQI3-F1
#
_cell.length_a   1.000
_cell.length_b   1.000
_cell.length_c   1.000
_cell.angle_alpha   90.00
_cell.angle_beta   90.00
_cell.angle_gamma   90.00
#
_symmetry.space_group_name_H-M   'P 1'
#
loop_
_entity.id
_entity.type
_entity.pdbx_description
1 polymer ?
#
loop_
_entity_poly.entity_id
_entity_poly.type
_entity_poly.pdbx_seq_one_letter_code
_entity_poly.pdbx_strand_id
1 'polypeptide(L)'
;ESRVVEELLQNSLDKAYGKQVLTWEGEASAVSQDAIRDAVCAQSKTVVDEWDKEFDRGKVKKIKKMKQEQRKHCNPFQQLRSKHSFCAVKHPVRAARPNRWL
;
A
#
# COMPACT_ATOMS: atom_id res chain seq x y z
N GLU A 1 -25.26 -5.11 1.00
CA GLU A 1 -24.58 -5.67 -0.19
C GLU A 1 -25.27 -6.89 -0.82
N SER A 2 -25.35 -8.09 -0.20
CA SER A 2 -25.80 -9.28 -0.97
C SER A 2 -27.25 -9.24 -1.47
N ARG A 3 -28.19 -8.69 -0.68
CA ARG A 3 -29.62 -8.63 -1.05
C ARG A 3 -29.88 -7.79 -2.31
N VAL A 4 -29.17 -6.67 -2.46
CA VAL A 4 -29.31 -5.79 -3.63
C VAL A 4 -28.80 -6.51 -4.88
N VAL A 5 -27.68 -7.22 -4.76
CA VAL A 5 -27.11 -8.00 -5.87
C VAL A 5 -28.07 -9.12 -6.29
N GLU A 6 -28.70 -9.79 -5.33
CA GLU A 6 -29.68 -10.85 -5.58
C GLU A 6 -30.91 -10.31 -6.32
N GLU A 7 -31.46 -9.17 -5.88
CA GLU A 7 -32.57 -8.48 -6.54
C GLU A 7 -32.20 -8.01 -7.96
N LEU A 8 -30.98 -7.49 -8.15
CA LEU A 8 -30.48 -7.10 -9.46
C LEU A 8 -30.33 -8.29 -10.41
N LEU A 9 -29.80 -9.42 -9.92
CA LEU A 9 -29.71 -10.66 -10.70
C LEU A 9 -31.12 -11.15 -11.10
N GLN A 10 -32.07 -11.13 -10.17
CA GLN A 10 -33.46 -11.50 -10.42
C GLN A 10 -34.09 -10.65 -11.53
N ASN A 11 -33.83 -9.33 -11.51
CA ASN A 11 -34.36 -8.36 -12.48
C ASN A 11 -33.62 -8.40 -13.82
N SER A 12 -32.37 -8.89 -13.85
CA SER A 12 -31.58 -9.01 -15.08
C SER A 12 -31.94 -10.23 -15.93
N LEU A 13 -32.72 -11.18 -15.38
CA LEU A 13 -33.19 -12.34 -16.12
C LEU A 13 -34.09 -11.89 -17.28
N ASP A 14 -33.87 -12.48 -18.47
CA ASP A 14 -34.62 -12.20 -19.71
C ASP A 14 -36.08 -12.66 -19.62
N LYS A 15 -36.86 -11.91 -18.83
CA LYS A 15 -38.26 -12.16 -18.51
C LYS A 15 -39.08 -10.91 -18.82
N ALA A 16 -40.12 -11.06 -19.63
CA ALA A 16 -41.10 -10.03 -19.89
C ALA A 16 -42.43 -10.43 -19.25
N TYR A 17 -43.06 -9.52 -18.51
CA TYR A 17 -44.38 -9.74 -17.88
C TYR A 17 -44.45 -11.02 -17.01
N GLY A 18 -43.34 -11.38 -16.35
CA GLY A 18 -43.26 -12.56 -15.49
C GLY A 18 -43.06 -13.89 -16.23
N LYS A 19 -42.96 -13.90 -17.56
CA LYS A 19 -42.60 -15.08 -18.37
C LYS A 19 -41.25 -14.90 -19.05
N GLN A 20 -40.55 -16.01 -19.28
CA GLN A 20 -39.29 -16.00 -20.01
C GLN A 20 -39.55 -15.62 -21.48
N VAL A 21 -38.69 -14.77 -22.04
CA VAL A 21 -38.79 -14.36 -23.45
C VAL A 21 -38.24 -15.49 -24.31
N LEU A 22 -39.14 -16.18 -25.01
CA LEU A 22 -38.82 -17.30 -25.91
C LEU A 22 -39.24 -16.94 -27.34
N THR A 23 -38.74 -17.69 -28.32
CA THR A 23 -39.22 -17.64 -29.70
C THR A 23 -40.65 -18.18 -29.79
N TRP A 24 -41.30 -18.00 -30.94
CA TRP A 24 -42.64 -18.54 -31.19
C TRP A 24 -42.70 -20.08 -31.03
N GLU A 25 -41.58 -20.75 -31.29
CA GLU A 25 -41.39 -22.20 -31.15
C GLU A 25 -41.01 -22.62 -29.71
N GLY A 26 -40.89 -21.68 -28.77
CA GLY A 26 -40.55 -21.96 -27.37
C GLY A 26 -39.05 -22.15 -27.11
N GLU A 27 -38.20 -21.86 -28.09
CA GLU A 27 -36.75 -21.91 -27.95
C GLU A 27 -36.19 -20.62 -27.35
N ALA A 28 -34.95 -20.66 -26.85
CA ALA A 28 -34.26 -19.47 -26.39
C ALA A 28 -34.09 -18.47 -27.55
N SER A 29 -34.45 -17.21 -27.32
CA SER A 29 -34.28 -16.12 -28.29
C SER A 29 -32.86 -16.09 -28.88
N ALA A 30 -32.73 -15.74 -30.15
CA ALA A 30 -31.43 -15.57 -30.80
C ALA A 30 -30.51 -14.63 -30.01
N VAL A 31 -31.08 -13.58 -29.41
CA VAL A 31 -30.36 -12.61 -28.57
C VAL A 31 -29.79 -13.26 -27.30
N SER A 32 -30.55 -14.15 -26.64
CA SER A 32 -30.07 -14.81 -25.42
C SER A 32 -29.03 -15.88 -25.74
N GLN A 33 -29.16 -16.59 -26.86
CA GLN A 33 -28.12 -17.52 -27.33
C GLN A 33 -26.80 -16.80 -27.63
N ASP A 34 -26.86 -15.66 -28.33
CA ASP A 34 -25.66 -14.87 -28.62
C ASP A 34 -25.04 -14.29 -27.35
N ALA A 35 -25.85 -13.78 -26.42
CA ALA A 35 -25.35 -13.31 -25.13
C ALA A 35 -24.63 -14.42 -24.33
N ILE A 36 -25.15 -15.66 -24.34
CA ILE A 36 -24.50 -16.80 -23.71
C ILE A 36 -23.16 -17.11 -24.37
N ARG A 37 -23.11 -17.13 -25.71
CA ARG A 37 -21.88 -17.39 -26.47
C ARG A 37 -20.84 -16.29 -26.22
N ASP A 38 -21.27 -15.04 -26.19
CA ASP A 38 -20.42 -13.89 -25.90
C ASP A 38 -19.87 -13.94 -24.47
N ALA A 39 -20.69 -14.30 -23.49
CA ALA A 39 -20.24 -14.48 -22.11
C ALA A 39 -19.19 -15.58 -21.99
N VAL A 40 -19.38 -16.73 -22.66
CA VAL A 40 -18.39 -17.82 -22.70
C VAL A 40 -17.10 -17.39 -23.41
N CYS A 41 -17.22 -16.63 -24.51
CA CYS A 41 -16.09 -16.06 -25.23
C CYS A 41 -15.33 -15.01 -24.38
N ALA A 42 -16.05 -14.19 -23.59
CA ALA A 42 -15.47 -13.20 -22.70
C ALA A 42 -14.72 -13.86 -21.52
N GLN A 43 -15.26 -14.94 -20.95
CA GLN A 43 -14.59 -15.70 -19.88
C GLN A 43 -13.31 -16.38 -20.34
N SER A 44 -13.24 -16.80 -21.61
CA SER A 44 -12.01 -17.33 -22.20
C SER A 44 -11.06 -16.23 -22.70
N LYS A 45 -11.57 -15.01 -22.89
CA LYS A 45 -10.82 -13.78 -23.22
C LYS A 45 -10.37 -12.97 -22.01
N THR A 46 -10.48 -13.47 -20.78
CA THR A 46 -9.65 -12.96 -19.68
C THR A 46 -8.20 -13.40 -19.93
N VAL A 47 -7.63 -12.83 -20.98
CA VAL A 47 -6.20 -12.76 -21.22
C VAL A 47 -5.68 -11.98 -20.03
N VAL A 48 -5.09 -12.69 -19.07
CA VAL A 48 -4.21 -12.11 -18.07
C VAL A 48 -3.04 -11.54 -18.85
N ASP A 49 -3.17 -10.30 -19.31
CA ASP A 49 -2.09 -9.59 -19.95
C ASP A 49 -1.13 -9.08 -18.86
N GLU A 50 0.02 -8.57 -19.29
CA GLU A 50 1.08 -8.14 -18.36
C GLU A 50 0.66 -6.95 -17.49
N TRP A 51 -0.49 -6.32 -17.78
CA TRP A 51 -0.96 -5.13 -17.07
C TRP A 51 -1.56 -5.45 -15.71
N ASP A 52 -2.31 -6.56 -15.58
CA ASP A 52 -2.91 -6.97 -14.30
C ASP A 52 -1.83 -7.24 -13.23
N LYS A 53 -0.70 -7.82 -13.64
CA LYS A 53 0.40 -8.16 -12.74
C LYS A 53 1.14 -6.95 -12.19
N GLU A 54 1.27 -5.88 -12.97
CA GLU A 54 2.01 -4.68 -12.57
C GLU A 54 1.12 -3.75 -11.71
N PHE A 55 -0.20 -3.78 -11.93
CA PHE A 55 -1.17 -3.04 -11.13
C PHE A 55 -1.36 -3.64 -9.72
N ASP A 56 -1.44 -4.97 -9.62
CA ASP A 56 -1.58 -5.69 -8.33
C ASP A 56 -0.39 -5.53 -7.39
N ARG A 57 0.80 -5.25 -7.93
CA ARG A 57 2.01 -4.97 -7.12
C ARG A 57 1.88 -3.70 -6.29
N GLY A 58 0.96 -2.82 -6.67
CA GLY A 58 0.71 -1.55 -6.00
C GLY A 58 1.90 -0.60 -6.05
N LYS A 59 1.71 0.60 -5.48
CA LYS A 59 2.73 1.65 -5.46
C LYS A 59 3.75 1.41 -4.33
N VAL A 60 4.95 0.97 -4.68
CA VAL A 60 6.05 0.84 -3.71
C VAL A 60 6.54 2.22 -3.27
N LYS A 61 6.42 2.51 -1.97
CA LYS A 61 6.98 3.75 -1.40
C LYS A 61 8.50 3.64 -1.31
N LYS A 62 9.21 4.65 -1.82
CA LYS A 62 10.67 4.75 -1.72
C LYS A 62 11.08 4.89 -0.24
N ILE A 63 11.72 3.86 0.30
CA ILE A 63 12.26 3.90 1.65
C ILE A 63 13.57 4.69 1.63
N LYS A 64 13.63 5.80 2.38
CA LYS A 64 14.88 6.55 2.59
C LYS A 64 15.79 5.70 3.46
N LYS A 65 16.95 5.27 2.93
CA LYS A 65 17.99 4.63 3.73
C LYS A 65 18.37 5.61 4.85
N MET A 66 18.07 5.26 6.09
CA MET A 66 18.63 5.95 7.26
C MET A 66 20.14 5.85 7.09
N LYS A 67 20.83 6.99 6.96
CA LYS A 67 22.28 7.01 7.04
C LYS A 67 22.59 6.46 8.42
N GLN A 68 23.13 5.24 8.46
CA GLN A 68 23.69 4.67 9.68
C GLN A 68 24.72 5.70 10.13
N GLU A 69 24.36 6.50 11.12
CA GLU A 69 25.16 7.61 11.60
C GLU A 69 26.50 7.00 12.01
N GLN A 70 27.51 7.22 11.17
CA GLN A 70 28.87 6.79 11.42
C GLN A 70 29.19 7.15 12.86
N ARG A 71 29.55 6.13 13.64
CA ARG A 71 29.97 6.25 15.04
C ARG A 71 30.77 7.54 15.26
N LYS A 72 30.09 8.53 15.85
CA LYS A 72 30.56 9.66 16.64
C LYS A 72 31.98 10.14 16.31
N HIS A 73 32.08 11.07 15.37
CA HIS A 73 33.20 12.02 15.41
C HIS A 73 32.87 13.06 16.49
N CYS A 74 33.28 12.82 17.74
CA CYS A 74 33.13 13.81 18.80
C CYS A 74 33.78 15.13 18.35
N ASN A 75 33.06 16.24 18.51
CA ASN A 75 33.53 17.57 18.12
C ASN A 75 34.91 17.83 18.78
N PRO A 76 35.91 18.40 18.07
CA PRO A 76 37.21 18.75 18.65
C PRO A 76 37.11 19.49 19.99
N PHE A 77 36.11 20.35 20.18
CA PHE A 77 35.87 21.06 21.44
C PHE A 77 35.36 20.15 22.57
N GLN A 78 34.62 19.08 22.24
CA GLN A 78 34.21 18.06 23.22
C GLN A 78 35.40 17.18 23.62
N GLN A 79 36.31 16.89 22.68
CA GLN A 79 37.57 16.18 22.97
C GLN A 79 38.52 17.04 23.82
N LEU A 80 38.56 18.36 23.61
CA LEU A 80 39.34 19.26 24.45
C LEU A 80 38.80 19.33 25.88
N ARG A 81 37.46 19.39 26.03
CA ARG A 81 36.81 19.39 27.34
C ARG A 81 37.04 18.08 28.10
N SER A 82 37.00 16.93 27.42
CA SER A 82 37.22 15.63 28.07
C SER A 82 38.63 15.50 28.65
N LYS A 83 39.64 16.05 27.96
CA LYS A 83 41.03 16.12 28.45
C LYS A 83 41.15 17.02 29.69
N HIS A 84 40.48 18.18 29.68
CA HIS A 84 40.48 19.08 30.84
C HIS A 84 39.70 18.51 32.03
N SER A 85 38.60 17.80 31.79
CA SER A 85 37.83 17.14 32.85
C SER A 85 38.60 16.02 33.53
N PHE A 86 39.52 15.33 32.84
CA PHE A 86 40.36 14.31 33.46
C PHE A 86 41.27 14.89 34.55
N CYS A 87 41.94 16.02 34.26
CA CYS A 87 42.75 16.72 35.27
C CYS A 87 41.91 17.30 36.41
N ALA A 88 40.69 17.77 36.11
CA ALA A 88 39.76 18.30 37.13
C ALA A 88 39.28 17.19 38.10
N VAL A 89 39.02 15.98 37.59
CA VAL A 89 38.60 14.83 38.41
C VAL A 89 39.75 14.30 39.27
N LYS A 90 41.00 14.35 38.78
CA LYS A 90 42.17 13.92 39.56
C LYS A 90 42.68 14.95 40.57
N HIS A 91 42.34 16.23 40.39
CA HIS A 91 42.73 17.32 41.28
C HIS A 91 41.53 18.24 41.58
N PRO A 92 40.65 17.90 42.54
CA PRO A 92 39.41 18.63 42.81
C PRO A 92 39.66 20.08 43.25
N VAL A 93 40.81 20.37 43.88
CA VAL A 93 41.22 21.72 44.30
C VAL A 93 41.38 22.69 43.12
N ARG A 94 41.58 22.17 41.90
CA ARG A 94 41.79 22.95 40.68
C ARG A 94 40.49 23.16 39.89
N ALA A 95 39.44 22.40 40.19
CA ALA A 95 38.15 22.45 39.51
C ALA A 95 37.25 23.58 40.03
N ALA A 96 37.34 23.91 41.32
CA ALA A 96 36.64 25.02 41.94
C ALA A 96 37.58 26.21 42.12
N ARG A 97 37.92 26.91 41.03
CA ARG A 97 38.41 28.28 41.13
C ARG A 97 37.18 29.21 41.07
N PRO A 98 36.78 29.86 42.17
CA PRO A 98 35.77 30.91 42.07
C PRO A 98 36.36 32.03 41.22
N ASN A 99 35.61 32.46 40.21
CA ASN A 99 35.97 33.61 39.39
C ASN A 99 36.20 34.81 40.32
N ARG A 100 37.45 35.23 40.48
CA ARG A 100 37.78 36.44 41.25
C ARG A 100 37.52 37.65 40.36
N TRP A 101 36.25 38.03 40.28
CA TRP A 101 35.78 39.35 39.88
C TRP A 101 34.57 39.70 40.75
N LEU A 102 34.88 40.08 41.98
CA LEU A 102 34.14 41.00 42.85
C LEU A 102 35.21 41.74 43.67
#